data_AF-A0A1F3CCJ1-F1
#
_entry.id   AF-A0A1F3CCJ1-F1
#
_cell.length_a   1.000
_cell.length_b   1.000
_cell.length_c   1.000
_cell.angle_alpha   90.00
_cell.angle_beta   90.00
_cell.angle_gamma   90.00
#
_symmetry.space_group_name_H-M   'P 1'
#
loop_
_entity.id
_entity.type
_entity.pdbx_description
1 polymer ?
#
loop_
_entity_poly.entity_id
_entity_poly.type
_entity_poly.pdbx_seq_one_letter_code
_entity_poly.pdbx_strand_id
1 'polypeptide(L)'
;MHMKNLKIILFVIIVQCILSCNRPKCPTACFTVNKSTANIGDTIIFSNCSDYDGWSTKTTWYLGDTTIINNGENIKHVYSIDRQYVVELKIGGEKQCSVHQTKIITIQ
;
A
#
# COMPACT_ATOMS: atom_id res chain seq x y z
N MET A 1 40.07 -21.97 -26.80
CA MET A 1 39.00 -22.09 -25.77
C MET A 1 38.92 -20.75 -25.03
N HIS A 2 37.86 -19.93 -25.08
CA HIS A 2 36.63 -20.01 -25.84
C HIS A 2 35.96 -18.61 -25.85
N MET A 3 35.99 -17.88 -26.97
CA MET A 3 35.17 -16.65 -27.22
C MET A 3 33.65 -16.90 -27.12
N LYS A 4 33.21 -18.11 -26.77
CA LYS A 4 31.80 -18.47 -26.51
C LYS A 4 31.29 -17.82 -25.22
N ASN A 5 32.12 -17.67 -24.18
CA ASN A 5 31.69 -17.14 -22.89
C ASN A 5 31.34 -15.65 -22.97
N LEU A 6 32.08 -14.87 -23.79
CA LEU A 6 31.82 -13.43 -23.97
C LEU A 6 30.50 -13.16 -24.71
N LYS A 7 30.17 -13.98 -25.73
CA LYS A 7 28.89 -13.89 -26.45
C LYS A 7 27.69 -14.32 -25.58
N ILE A 8 27.87 -15.33 -24.73
CA ILE A 8 26.85 -15.78 -23.78
C ILE A 8 26.61 -14.72 -22.68
N ILE A 9 27.67 -14.12 -22.13
CA ILE A 9 27.56 -13.07 -21.10
C ILE A 9 26.88 -11.81 -21.68
N LEU A 10 27.22 -11.39 -22.91
CA LEU A 10 26.55 -10.26 -23.56
C LEU A 10 25.05 -10.54 -23.80
N PHE A 11 24.71 -11.76 -24.22
CA PHE A 11 23.32 -12.17 -24.43
C PHE A 11 22.53 -12.23 -23.12
N VAL A 12 23.13 -12.71 -22.02
CA VAL A 12 22.51 -12.73 -20.68
C VAL A 12 22.31 -11.30 -20.15
N ILE A 13 23.29 -10.41 -20.27
CA ILE A 13 23.15 -9.01 -19.82
C ILE A 13 22.06 -8.28 -20.63
N ILE A 14 22.00 -8.49 -21.95
CA ILE A 14 20.97 -7.89 -22.81
C ILE A 14 19.60 -8.47 -22.48
N VAL A 15 19.47 -9.79 -22.28
CA VAL A 15 18.21 -10.46 -21.88
C VAL A 15 17.74 -10.03 -20.49
N GLN A 16 18.67 -9.83 -19.56
CA GLN A 16 18.37 -9.37 -18.20
C GLN A 16 18.02 -7.87 -18.17
N CYS A 17 18.60 -7.09 -19.09
CA CYS A 17 18.26 -5.67 -19.29
C CYS A 17 16.89 -5.48 -19.96
N ILE A 18 16.52 -6.29 -20.97
CA ILE A 18 15.17 -6.25 -21.60
C ILE A 18 14.07 -6.74 -20.65
N LEU A 19 14.36 -7.70 -19.75
CA LEU A 19 13.40 -8.16 -18.74
C LEU A 19 13.20 -7.12 -17.61
N SER A 20 14.24 -6.37 -17.25
CA SER A 20 14.15 -5.32 -16.22
C SER A 20 13.41 -4.06 -16.69
N CYS A 21 13.34 -3.80 -18.00
CA CYS A 21 12.81 -2.55 -18.53
C CYS A 21 11.28 -2.52 -18.68
N ASN A 22 10.58 -3.64 -18.42
CA ASN A 22 9.14 -3.79 -18.66
C ASN A 22 8.34 -4.18 -17.41
N ARG A 23 8.87 -3.92 -16.20
CA ARG A 23 8.11 -4.16 -14.96
C ARG A 23 7.04 -3.08 -14.80
N PRO A 24 5.76 -3.43 -14.58
CA PRO A 24 4.72 -2.44 -14.25
C PRO A 24 5.14 -1.63 -13.02
N LYS A 25 5.01 -0.29 -13.08
CA LYS A 25 5.17 0.56 -11.89
C LYS A 25 4.15 0.07 -10.86
N CYS A 26 4.58 -0.26 -9.64
CA CYS A 26 3.64 -0.58 -8.56
C CYS A 26 3.16 0.74 -7.92
N PRO A 27 1.92 0.82 -7.42
CA PRO A 27 1.49 1.94 -6.60
C PRO A 27 2.29 1.97 -5.28
N THR A 28 2.25 3.08 -4.57
CA THR A 28 2.77 3.20 -3.20
C THR A 28 1.63 3.55 -2.25
N ALA A 29 1.35 2.67 -1.28
CA ALA A 29 0.35 2.94 -0.26
C ALA A 29 0.84 3.97 0.75
N CYS A 30 0.01 4.98 1.01
CA CYS A 30 0.28 6.03 1.98
C CYS A 30 -1.03 6.53 2.59
N PHE A 31 -1.06 6.71 3.91
CA PHE A 31 -2.08 7.52 4.55
C PHE A 31 -1.55 8.34 5.73
N THR A 32 -2.21 9.46 6.00
CA THR A 32 -2.02 10.25 7.21
C THR A 32 -3.21 10.11 8.14
N VAL A 33 -3.00 10.40 9.42
CA VAL A 33 -4.05 10.43 10.44
C VAL A 33 -3.95 11.74 11.20
N ASN A 34 -5.09 12.35 11.53
CA ASN A 34 -5.09 13.60 12.30
C ASN A 34 -4.69 13.40 13.78
N LYS A 35 -4.96 12.21 14.34
CA LYS A 35 -4.67 11.83 15.73
C LYS A 35 -4.22 10.37 15.79
N SER A 36 -3.01 10.10 16.27
CA SER A 36 -2.56 8.73 16.58
C SER A 36 -3.03 8.23 17.94
N THR A 37 -3.45 9.15 18.81
CA THR A 37 -4.05 8.88 20.12
C THR A 37 -5.31 9.72 20.27
N ALA A 38 -6.41 9.11 20.67
CA ALA A 38 -7.71 9.76 20.80
C ALA A 38 -8.52 9.13 21.94
N ASN A 39 -9.52 9.86 22.44
CA ASN A 39 -10.41 9.31 23.46
C ASN A 39 -11.49 8.43 22.82
N ILE A 40 -12.12 7.53 23.57
CA ILE A 40 -13.35 6.84 23.13
C ILE A 40 -14.37 7.87 22.64
N GLY A 41 -14.96 7.62 21.47
CA GLY A 41 -15.96 8.52 20.87
C GLY A 41 -15.40 9.69 20.05
N ASP A 42 -14.09 9.94 20.08
CA ASP A 42 -13.47 10.94 19.21
C ASP A 42 -13.57 10.54 17.74
N THR A 43 -13.83 11.52 16.87
CA THR A 43 -13.72 11.33 15.42
C THR A 43 -12.26 11.42 14.98
N ILE A 44 -11.78 10.38 14.31
CA ILE A 44 -10.47 10.29 13.70
C ILE A 44 -10.63 10.36 12.18
N ILE A 45 -9.77 11.13 11.53
CA ILE A 45 -9.74 11.33 10.08
C ILE A 45 -8.49 10.64 9.54
N PHE A 46 -8.69 9.72 8.59
CA PHE A 46 -7.64 9.10 7.82
C PHE A 46 -7.68 9.63 6.39
N SER A 47 -6.53 10.07 5.88
CA SER A 47 -6.40 10.67 4.56
C SER A 47 -5.44 9.87 3.71
N ASN A 48 -5.90 9.41 2.55
CA ASN A 48 -5.11 8.69 1.57
C ASN A 48 -4.14 9.64 0.86
N CYS A 49 -2.85 9.33 0.91
CA CYS A 49 -1.75 10.04 0.22
C CYS A 49 -1.01 9.13 -0.77
N SER A 50 -1.65 8.03 -1.19
CA SER A 50 -1.02 7.01 -2.04
C SER A 50 -0.63 7.57 -3.39
N ASP A 51 0.55 7.18 -3.89
CA ASP A 51 0.95 7.40 -5.28
C ASP A 51 0.41 6.25 -6.13
N TYR A 52 -0.49 6.56 -7.06
CA TYR A 52 -1.06 5.59 -7.96
C TYR A 52 -0.19 5.44 -9.21
N ASP A 53 -0.07 4.22 -9.73
CA ASP A 53 0.76 3.89 -10.89
C ASP A 53 0.13 4.28 -12.24
N GLY A 54 -0.96 5.05 -12.24
CA GLY A 54 -1.70 5.45 -13.43
C GLY A 54 -2.82 4.48 -13.83
N TRP A 55 -3.03 3.40 -13.07
CA TRP A 55 -4.19 2.51 -13.22
C TRP A 55 -5.24 2.72 -12.13
N SER A 56 -6.47 2.30 -12.41
CA SER A 56 -7.57 2.36 -11.44
C SER A 56 -7.36 1.31 -10.34
N THR A 57 -6.60 1.68 -9.32
CA THR A 57 -6.39 0.82 -8.16
C THR A 57 -7.56 0.93 -7.18
N LYS A 58 -8.12 -0.22 -6.81
CA LYS A 58 -9.03 -0.33 -5.68
C LYS A 58 -8.29 0.02 -4.39
N THR A 59 -8.96 0.74 -3.51
CA THR A 59 -8.47 1.00 -2.15
C THR A 59 -9.40 0.31 -1.15
N THR A 60 -8.81 -0.35 -0.16
CA THR A 60 -9.53 -0.99 0.93
C THR A 60 -8.89 -0.59 2.24
N TRP A 61 -9.69 -0.04 3.12
CA TRP A 61 -9.32 0.31 4.49
C TRP A 61 -9.79 -0.78 5.43
N TYR A 62 -8.90 -1.26 6.29
CA TYR A 62 -9.22 -2.11 7.43
C TYR A 62 -8.95 -1.31 8.70
N LEU A 63 -9.96 -1.06 9.52
CA LEU A 63 -9.81 -0.20 10.70
C LEU A 63 -9.47 -0.96 11.99
N GLY A 64 -9.31 -2.27 11.90
CA GLY A 64 -8.91 -3.12 13.03
C GLY A 64 -10.03 -3.38 14.04
N ASP A 65 -11.26 -2.92 13.80
CA ASP A 65 -12.45 -3.15 14.62
C ASP A 65 -13.57 -3.89 13.87
N THR A 66 -13.20 -4.66 12.84
CA THR A 66 -14.08 -5.30 11.83
C THR A 66 -14.64 -4.37 10.76
N THR A 67 -14.49 -3.05 10.90
CA THR A 67 -14.91 -2.11 9.86
C THR A 67 -13.98 -2.17 8.65
N ILE A 68 -14.59 -2.32 7.47
CA ILE A 68 -13.91 -2.30 6.17
C ILE A 68 -14.57 -1.23 5.28
N ILE A 69 -13.76 -0.35 4.70
CA ILE A 69 -14.25 0.70 3.80
C ILE A 69 -13.54 0.57 2.45
N ASN A 70 -14.30 0.53 1.36
CA ASN A 70 -13.77 0.48 0.00
C ASN A 70 -13.83 1.87 -0.65
N ASN A 71 -12.82 2.20 -1.47
CA ASN A 71 -12.80 3.39 -2.33
C ASN A 71 -12.90 4.75 -1.59
N GLY A 72 -12.40 4.83 -0.35
CA GLY A 72 -12.35 6.08 0.41
C GLY A 72 -11.03 6.85 0.21
N GLU A 73 -11.10 8.14 -0.16
CA GLU A 73 -9.94 9.05 -0.15
C GLU A 73 -9.68 9.63 1.25
N ASN A 74 -10.74 10.19 1.87
CA ASN A 74 -10.71 10.65 3.25
C ASN A 74 -11.84 9.96 4.00
N ILE A 75 -11.52 9.19 5.03
CA ILE A 75 -12.51 8.48 5.83
C ILE A 75 -12.51 9.00 7.25
N LYS A 76 -13.69 9.01 7.86
CA LYS A 76 -13.89 9.35 9.27
C LYS A 76 -14.31 8.11 10.01
N HIS A 77 -13.77 7.90 11.20
CA HIS A 77 -14.12 6.77 12.05
C HIS A 77 -14.14 7.14 13.53
N VAL A 78 -14.96 6.44 14.29
CA VAL A 78 -15.08 6.57 15.74
C VAL A 78 -14.94 5.18 16.36
N TYR A 79 -14.02 5.03 17.31
CA TYR A 79 -13.84 3.78 18.05
C TYR A 79 -14.60 3.83 19.38
N SER A 80 -15.22 2.70 19.74
CA SER A 80 -16.06 2.58 20.94
C SER A 80 -15.40 1.86 22.12
N ILE A 81 -14.21 1.30 21.93
CA ILE A 81 -13.49 0.52 22.96
C ILE A 81 -12.05 1.05 23.05
N ASP A 82 -11.56 1.21 24.27
CA ASP A 82 -10.16 1.53 24.56
C ASP A 82 -9.25 0.36 24.22
N ARG A 83 -8.35 0.58 23.25
CA ARG A 83 -7.28 -0.35 22.85
C ARG A 83 -6.45 0.26 21.74
N GLN A 84 -5.44 -0.48 21.33
CA GLN A 84 -4.73 -0.23 20.09
C GLN A 84 -5.46 -0.90 18.90
N TYR A 85 -5.63 -0.13 17.83
CA TYR A 85 -6.17 -0.58 16.55
C TYR A 85 -5.08 -0.51 15.48
N VAL A 86 -4.88 -1.62 14.77
CA VAL A 86 -4.02 -1.64 13.58
C VAL A 86 -4.88 -1.26 12.37
N VAL A 87 -4.64 -0.05 11.86
CA VAL A 87 -5.30 0.46 10.66
C VAL A 87 -4.44 0.16 9.44
N GLU A 88 -5.03 -0.46 8.44
CA GLU A 88 -4.37 -0.81 7.17
C GLU A 88 -5.08 -0.12 6.00
N LEU A 89 -4.31 0.57 5.15
CA LEU A 89 -4.74 0.97 3.82
C LEU A 89 -4.08 0.05 2.80
N LYS A 90 -4.88 -0.71 2.07
CA LYS A 90 -4.45 -1.58 0.98
C LYS A 90 -4.81 -0.96 -0.37
N ILE A 91 -3.86 -0.95 -1.29
CA ILE A 91 -4.00 -0.45 -2.66
C ILE A 91 -3.66 -1.59 -3.64
N GLY A 92 -4.47 -1.74 -4.69
CA GLY A 92 -4.23 -2.71 -5.77
C GLY A 92 -5.14 -3.94 -5.74
N GLY A 93 -4.89 -4.87 -6.67
CA GLY A 93 -5.68 -6.09 -6.87
C GLY A 93 -4.91 -7.16 -7.65
N GLU A 94 -5.42 -8.40 -7.64
CA GLU A 94 -4.73 -9.68 -7.95
C GLU A 94 -3.81 -9.76 -9.20
N LYS A 95 -3.96 -8.86 -10.18
CA LYS A 95 -3.15 -8.84 -11.41
C LYS A 95 -2.02 -7.81 -11.42
N GLN A 96 -2.02 -6.87 -10.47
CA GLN A 96 -1.04 -5.80 -10.30
C GLN A 96 -0.51 -5.83 -8.87
N CYS A 97 0.60 -5.15 -8.60
CA CYS A 97 1.21 -5.19 -7.27
C CYS A 97 0.18 -4.82 -6.19
N SER A 98 0.07 -5.63 -5.14
CA SER A 98 -0.70 -5.28 -3.96
C SER A 98 0.24 -4.70 -2.92
N VAL A 99 -0.02 -3.45 -2.53
CA VAL A 99 0.77 -2.72 -1.54
C VAL A 99 -0.15 -2.27 -0.41
N HIS A 100 0.42 -2.12 0.79
CA HIS A 100 -0.33 -1.65 1.95
C HIS A 100 0.56 -0.80 2.85
N GLN A 101 -0.08 0.02 3.67
CA GLN A 101 0.55 0.71 4.79
C GLN A 101 -0.26 0.46 6.04
N THR A 102 0.41 0.32 7.19
CA THR A 102 -0.23 0.16 8.50
C THR A 102 0.16 1.28 9.45
N LYS A 103 -0.77 1.68 10.33
CA LYS A 103 -0.52 2.56 11.48
C LYS A 103 -1.29 2.06 12.70
N ILE A 104 -0.71 2.25 13.88
CA ILE A 104 -1.36 1.96 15.15
C ILE A 104 -2.06 3.23 15.64
N ILE A 105 -3.34 3.10 16.00
CA ILE A 105 -4.15 4.12 16.65
C ILE A 105 -4.43 3.67 18.08
N THR A 106 -4.13 4.53 19.05
CA THR A 106 -4.38 4.26 20.47
C THR A 106 -5.66 4.97 20.91
N ILE A 107 -6.61 4.20 21.43
CA ILE A 107 -7.85 4.70 22.03
C ILE A 107 -7.76 4.49 23.54
N GLN A 108 -8.08 5.55 24.29
CA GLN A 108 -8.02 5.62 25.75
C GLN A 108 -9.20 6.41 26.34
#